data_AF-A0A1G2H2H4-F1
#
_entry.id   AF-A0A1G2H2H4-F1
#
_cell.length_a   1.000
_cell.length_b   1.000
_cell.length_c   1.000
_cell.angle_alpha   90.00
_cell.angle_beta   90.00
_cell.angle_gamma   90.00
#
_symmetry.space_group_name_H-M   'P 1'
#
loop_
_entity.id
_entity.type
_entity.pdbx_description
1 polymer ?
#
loop_
_entity_poly.entity_id
_entity_poly.type
_entity_poly.pdbx_seq_one_letter_code
_entity_poly.pdbx_strand_id
1 'polypeptide(L)'
;MKSVVFRIVATVVAVLVYGWVNFLLTPVATILSGKVAGMQFENSDAAYVTSIVGMRFFGNLGVPVLVLLVVLATIWWKDIKRGWARVLEAIAICLIIVVPSQAYYDKYDYAEPYFVLPNESAFYIPDVGANKDSQAQFGSEEYLKANKIAAKRFIIPHTKLENSGLFSNFYVPAGRLIIVDRTPYNREWVGSHERGTSIRNESFPCQSKEGLTISVGIAIAASVFEENSPKFLYRFGVKPPEGDRTKPEVIFTSVFHSRSLTEVMDGVVRNKVQALVCKEFTTRSFDDGNRQSAVIMEEVQKHVDTYMKSVGITLDYVGWADTFMFDHAVQEAINRRYVSTQDLQIAQTLAPHTSTIQALAAAEALRTFANKSDGKLPTSVSLWWLPSSLSELFGNLFKSGPTPTQVK
;
A
#
# COMPACT_ATOMS: atom_id res chain seq x y z
N MET A 1 3.95 -22.44 72.68
CA MET A 1 4.03 -23.63 71.80
C MET A 1 2.70 -23.97 71.10
N LYS A 2 1.60 -24.27 71.82
CA LYS A 2 0.32 -24.68 71.19
C LYS A 2 -0.25 -23.69 70.15
N SER A 3 -0.11 -22.38 70.39
CA SER A 3 -0.55 -21.33 69.43
C SER A 3 0.27 -21.24 68.14
N VAL A 4 1.54 -21.66 68.15
CA VAL A 4 2.43 -21.56 66.98
C VAL A 4 2.17 -22.72 66.04
N VAL A 5 2.03 -23.93 66.60
CA VAL A 5 1.68 -25.15 65.83
C VAL A 5 0.34 -24.97 65.10
N PHE A 6 -0.67 -24.39 65.75
CA PHE A 6 -1.95 -24.10 65.10
C PHE A 6 -1.83 -23.12 63.92
N ARG A 7 -1.01 -22.07 64.04
CA ARG A 7 -0.77 -21.11 62.94
C ARG A 7 -0.02 -21.74 61.77
N ILE A 8 0.93 -22.63 62.05
CA ILE A 8 1.67 -23.39 61.02
C ILE A 8 0.69 -24.30 60.25
N VAL A 9 -0.17 -25.04 60.96
CA VAL A 9 -1.19 -25.89 60.32
C VAL A 9 -2.18 -25.06 59.51
N ALA A 10 -2.65 -23.92 60.04
CA ALA A 10 -3.54 -23.02 59.31
C ALA A 10 -2.88 -22.41 58.05
N THR A 11 -1.58 -22.12 58.10
CA THR A 11 -0.78 -21.65 56.96
C THR A 11 -0.71 -22.73 55.88
N VAL A 12 -0.41 -23.98 56.26
CA VAL A 12 -0.35 -25.11 55.30
C VAL A 12 -1.70 -25.34 54.63
N VAL A 13 -2.79 -25.32 55.40
CA VAL A 13 -4.15 -25.45 54.85
C VAL A 13 -4.48 -24.29 53.91
N ALA A 14 -4.15 -23.04 54.28
CA ALA A 14 -4.39 -21.88 53.43
C ALA A 14 -3.62 -21.95 52.10
N VAL A 15 -2.38 -22.44 52.11
CA VAL A 15 -1.57 -22.64 50.89
C VAL A 15 -2.14 -23.75 50.00
N LEU A 16 -2.62 -24.85 50.59
CA LEU A 16 -3.25 -25.94 49.83
C LEU A 16 -4.59 -25.52 49.22
N VAL A 17 -5.43 -24.80 49.98
CA VAL A 17 -6.68 -24.22 49.47
C VAL A 17 -6.41 -23.20 48.38
N TYR A 18 -5.37 -22.37 48.54
CA TYR A 18 -4.92 -21.45 47.51
C TYR A 18 -4.51 -22.19 46.22
N GLY A 19 -3.73 -23.27 46.32
CA GLY A 19 -3.34 -24.05 45.13
C GLY A 19 -4.55 -24.59 44.36
N TRP A 20 -5.58 -25.03 45.09
CA TRP A 20 -6.82 -25.56 44.52
C TRP A 20 -7.72 -24.46 43.93
N VAL A 21 -7.86 -23.33 44.63
CA VAL A 21 -8.63 -22.17 44.16
C VAL A 21 -7.96 -21.50 42.95
N ASN A 22 -6.63 -21.41 42.94
CA ASN A 22 -5.89 -20.85 41.82
C ASN A 22 -6.07 -21.70 40.56
N PHE A 23 -5.99 -23.03 40.68
CA PHE A 23 -6.26 -23.95 39.58
C PHE A 23 -7.67 -23.79 38.96
N LEU A 24 -8.69 -23.49 39.79
CA LEU A 24 -10.06 -23.28 39.30
C LEU A 24 -10.29 -21.88 38.73
N LEU A 25 -9.51 -20.88 39.14
CA LEU A 25 -9.70 -19.47 38.77
C LEU A 25 -8.74 -18.95 37.69
N THR A 26 -7.74 -19.74 37.26
CA THR A 26 -6.83 -19.33 36.17
C THR A 26 -7.57 -18.87 34.90
N PRO A 27 -8.63 -19.56 34.43
CA PRO A 27 -9.37 -19.12 33.24
C PRO A 27 -10.00 -17.73 33.41
N VAL A 28 -10.45 -17.38 34.62
CA VAL A 28 -11.03 -16.07 34.94
C VAL A 28 -9.94 -14.99 34.94
N ALA A 29 -8.76 -15.31 35.48
CA ALA A 29 -7.61 -14.40 35.48
C ALA A 29 -7.13 -14.07 34.05
N THR A 30 -7.11 -15.05 33.15
CA THR A 30 -6.81 -14.84 31.72
C THR A 30 -7.79 -13.89 31.05
N ILE A 31 -9.10 -14.07 31.29
CA ILE A 31 -10.14 -13.18 30.73
C ILE A 31 -10.00 -11.75 31.28
N LEU A 32 -9.73 -11.61 32.58
CA LEU A 32 -9.53 -10.31 33.22
C LEU A 32 -8.25 -9.62 32.72
N SER A 33 -7.16 -10.36 32.54
CA SER A 33 -5.91 -9.83 31.95
C SER A 33 -6.15 -9.30 30.54
N GLY A 34 -6.88 -10.04 29.69
CA GLY A 34 -7.24 -9.58 28.34
C GLY A 34 -8.11 -8.32 28.35
N LYS A 35 -9.10 -8.22 29.25
CA LYS A 35 -9.94 -7.02 29.41
C LYS A 35 -9.13 -5.81 29.90
N VAL A 36 -8.23 -6.03 30.85
CA VAL A 36 -7.41 -4.97 31.46
C VAL A 36 -6.31 -4.49 30.51
N ALA A 37 -5.77 -5.37 29.67
CA ALA A 37 -4.87 -4.97 28.59
C ALA A 37 -5.55 -3.99 27.62
N GLY A 38 -6.86 -4.11 27.41
CA GLY A 38 -7.65 -3.15 26.65
C GLY A 38 -7.69 -1.74 27.24
N MET A 39 -7.36 -1.54 28.52
CA MET A 39 -7.26 -0.19 29.08
C MET A 39 -6.02 0.57 28.56
N GLN A 40 -5.04 -0.11 27.94
CA GLN A 40 -3.95 0.55 27.20
C GLN A 40 -4.45 1.38 26.00
N PHE A 41 -5.70 1.17 25.57
CA PHE A 41 -6.30 1.90 24.45
C PHE A 41 -6.83 3.29 24.81
N GLU A 42 -7.05 3.54 26.09
CA GLU A 42 -7.60 4.82 26.53
C GLU A 42 -6.51 5.90 26.52
N ASN A 43 -6.87 7.10 26.05
CA ASN A 43 -5.96 8.25 26.02
C ASN A 43 -5.82 8.87 27.43
N SER A 44 -5.26 8.10 28.36
CA SER A 44 -5.12 8.46 29.76
C SER A 44 -3.93 7.75 30.38
N ASP A 45 -3.03 8.52 30.98
CA ASP A 45 -1.90 7.98 31.75
C ASP A 45 -2.38 7.10 32.91
N ALA A 46 -3.54 7.42 33.50
CA ALA A 46 -4.15 6.59 34.54
C ALA A 46 -4.58 5.22 33.98
N ALA A 47 -5.13 5.16 32.77
CA ALA A 47 -5.54 3.92 32.13
C ALA A 47 -4.35 3.05 31.69
N TYR A 48 -3.26 3.69 31.24
CA TYR A 48 -2.00 3.01 30.99
C TYR A 48 -1.40 2.43 32.27
N VAL A 49 -1.35 3.20 33.36
CA VAL A 49 -0.82 2.70 34.64
C VAL A 49 -1.71 1.59 35.21
N THR A 50 -3.05 1.72 35.15
CA THR A 50 -3.97 0.66 35.62
C THR A 50 -3.87 -0.59 34.76
N SER A 51 -3.63 -0.47 33.46
CA SER A 51 -3.38 -1.61 32.59
C SER A 51 -2.06 -2.30 32.93
N ILE A 52 -0.95 -1.57 33.17
CA ILE A 52 0.34 -2.18 33.54
C ILE A 52 0.25 -2.86 34.91
N VAL A 53 -0.30 -2.14 35.89
CA VAL A 53 -0.48 -2.65 37.24
C VAL A 53 -1.41 -3.85 37.20
N GLY A 54 -2.53 -3.75 36.49
CA GLY A 54 -3.50 -4.81 36.35
C GLY A 54 -2.97 -6.03 35.59
N MET A 55 -2.24 -5.87 34.48
CA MET A 55 -1.59 -6.99 33.78
C MET A 55 -0.54 -7.68 34.65
N ARG A 56 0.29 -6.93 35.39
CA ARG A 56 1.23 -7.52 36.36
C ARG A 56 0.48 -8.24 37.49
N PHE A 57 -0.64 -7.66 37.91
CA PHE A 57 -1.48 -8.17 38.97
C PHE A 57 -2.20 -9.46 38.59
N PHE A 58 -2.82 -9.53 37.41
CA PHE A 58 -3.57 -10.70 36.92
C PHE A 58 -2.69 -11.72 36.19
N GLY A 59 -1.50 -11.33 35.70
CA GLY A 59 -0.55 -12.19 34.99
C GLY A 59 0.42 -12.96 35.89
N ASN A 60 1.09 -12.28 36.83
CA ASN A 60 2.16 -12.90 37.65
C ASN A 60 1.71 -13.32 39.05
N LEU A 61 0.73 -12.65 39.65
CA LEU A 61 0.30 -12.89 41.03
C LEU A 61 -1.13 -13.44 41.12
N GLY A 62 -2.06 -12.99 40.29
CA GLY A 62 -3.47 -13.40 40.34
C GLY A 62 -4.21 -12.88 41.58
N VAL A 63 -5.53 -12.67 41.46
CA VAL A 63 -6.43 -12.37 42.59
C VAL A 63 -6.29 -13.36 43.75
N PRO A 64 -6.09 -14.68 43.52
CA PRO A 64 -5.96 -15.64 44.61
C PRO A 64 -4.73 -15.39 45.50
N VAL A 65 -3.63 -14.79 45.00
CA VAL A 65 -2.44 -14.51 45.81
C VAL A 65 -2.70 -13.39 46.79
N LEU A 66 -3.43 -12.33 46.43
CA LEU A 66 -3.79 -11.30 47.40
C LEU A 66 -4.67 -11.85 48.52
N VAL A 67 -5.65 -12.67 48.17
CA VAL A 67 -6.51 -13.31 49.16
C VAL A 67 -5.68 -14.20 50.08
N LEU A 68 -4.73 -14.96 49.53
CA LEU A 68 -3.78 -15.74 50.32
C LEU A 68 -2.92 -14.84 51.22
N LEU A 69 -2.35 -13.75 50.71
CA LEU A 69 -1.52 -12.82 51.48
C LEU A 69 -2.30 -12.15 52.62
N VAL A 70 -3.56 -11.77 52.38
CA VAL A 70 -4.45 -11.25 53.42
C VAL A 70 -4.78 -12.31 54.47
N VAL A 71 -5.08 -13.55 54.05
CA VAL A 71 -5.34 -14.67 54.96
C VAL A 71 -4.09 -14.98 55.80
N LEU A 72 -2.90 -15.01 55.20
CA LEU A 72 -1.63 -15.20 55.90
C LEU A 72 -1.34 -14.03 56.86
N ALA A 73 -1.60 -12.79 56.44
CA ALA A 73 -1.45 -11.62 57.29
C ALA A 73 -2.39 -11.65 58.51
N THR A 74 -3.61 -12.18 58.37
CA THR A 74 -4.54 -12.34 59.51
C THR A 74 -4.11 -13.46 60.46
N ILE A 75 -3.59 -14.57 59.95
CA ILE A 75 -3.04 -15.68 60.77
C ILE A 75 -1.85 -15.20 61.63
N TRP A 76 -1.00 -14.33 61.07
CA TRP A 76 0.25 -13.85 61.69
C TRP A 76 0.17 -12.42 62.24
N TRP A 77 -1.03 -11.82 62.30
CA TRP A 77 -1.27 -10.41 62.66
C TRP A 77 -0.61 -9.95 63.96
N LYS A 78 -0.57 -10.81 64.99
CA LYS A 78 0.05 -10.51 66.28
C LYS A 78 1.58 -10.40 66.22
N ASP A 79 2.22 -11.12 65.30
CA ASP A 79 3.68 -11.14 65.16
C ASP A 79 4.15 -10.08 64.17
N ILE A 80 3.36 -9.80 63.12
CA ILE A 80 3.58 -8.70 62.17
C ILE A 80 3.60 -7.34 62.89
N LYS A 81 2.70 -7.11 63.87
CA LYS A 81 2.68 -5.89 64.70
C LYS A 81 3.98 -5.64 65.48
N ARG A 82 4.82 -6.65 65.71
CA ARG A 82 6.09 -6.54 66.44
C ARG A 82 7.32 -6.37 65.55
N GLY A 83 7.20 -6.51 64.23
CA GLY A 83 8.34 -6.64 63.31
C GLY A 83 8.18 -5.92 61.98
N TRP A 84 7.46 -4.80 61.95
CA TRP A 84 7.14 -4.02 60.73
C TRP A 84 8.36 -3.68 59.85
N ALA A 85 9.56 -3.55 60.43
CA ALA A 85 10.77 -3.22 59.67
C ALA A 85 11.31 -4.36 58.79
N ARG A 86 11.11 -5.64 59.16
CA ARG A 86 11.71 -6.78 58.42
C ARG A 86 10.80 -7.35 57.33
N VAL A 87 9.49 -7.10 57.40
CA VAL A 87 8.52 -7.58 56.40
C VAL A 87 8.56 -6.73 55.13
N LEU A 88 8.87 -5.42 55.25
CA LEU A 88 8.99 -4.51 54.10
C LEU A 88 10.25 -4.77 53.24
N GLU A 89 11.37 -5.17 53.85
CA GLU A 89 12.59 -5.53 53.09
C GLU A 89 12.41 -6.80 52.24
N ALA A 90 11.65 -7.78 52.72
CA ALA A 90 11.37 -9.00 51.97
C ALA A 90 10.45 -8.77 50.75
N ILE A 91 9.58 -7.75 50.81
CA ILE A 91 8.69 -7.35 49.71
C ILE A 91 9.45 -6.51 48.66
N ALA A 92 10.43 -5.72 49.08
CA ALA A 92 11.23 -4.87 48.19
C ALA A 92 12.19 -5.66 47.28
N ILE A 93 12.67 -6.83 47.70
CA ILE A 93 13.61 -7.65 46.93
C ILE A 93 12.93 -8.43 45.78
N CYS A 94 11.61 -8.64 45.83
CA CYS A 94 10.86 -9.33 44.77
C CYS A 94 10.49 -8.44 43.56
N LEU A 95 10.80 -7.14 43.58
CA LEU A 95 10.34 -6.18 42.56
C LEU A 95 11.38 -5.81 41.49
N ILE A 96 12.57 -6.39 41.50
CA ILE A 96 13.63 -6.06 40.54
C ILE A 96 14.07 -7.32 39.79
N ILE A 97 13.30 -7.69 38.76
CA ILE A 97 13.84 -8.50 37.67
C ILE A 97 13.49 -7.78 36.38
N VAL A 98 14.50 -7.13 35.79
CA VAL A 98 14.47 -6.66 34.40
C VAL A 98 15.13 -7.77 33.60
N VAL A 99 14.34 -8.52 32.83
CA VAL A 99 14.84 -9.55 31.89
C VAL A 99 14.64 -9.04 30.46
N PRO A 100 15.59 -9.30 29.54
CA PRO A 100 15.50 -8.91 28.14
C PRO A 100 14.21 -9.37 27.44
N SER A 101 13.80 -8.57 26.47
CA SER A 101 12.56 -8.71 25.71
C SER A 101 12.73 -9.67 24.54
N GLN A 102 11.95 -10.74 24.56
CA GLN A 102 11.02 -11.19 23.50
C GLN A 102 10.64 -12.64 23.85
N ALA A 103 9.39 -12.89 24.23
CA ALA A 103 8.88 -14.25 24.39
C ALA A 103 7.88 -14.52 23.27
N TYR A 104 8.19 -15.59 22.54
CA TYR A 104 7.30 -16.18 21.59
C TYR A 104 7.19 -17.66 21.95
N TYR A 105 6.06 -18.06 22.56
CA TYR A 105 5.86 -19.42 23.08
C TYR A 105 7.01 -19.89 24.00
N ASP A 106 7.15 -19.27 25.18
CA ASP A 106 8.24 -19.54 26.11
C ASP A 106 7.71 -20.03 27.48
N LYS A 107 8.54 -20.76 28.23
CA LYS A 107 8.27 -21.17 29.62
C LYS A 107 8.31 -19.99 30.59
N TYR A 108 8.96 -18.90 30.20
CA TYR A 108 9.05 -17.66 30.97
C TYR A 108 8.28 -16.53 30.29
N ASP A 109 7.64 -15.68 31.09
CA ASP A 109 6.91 -14.51 30.60
C ASP A 109 7.87 -13.34 30.39
N TYR A 110 8.24 -13.07 29.14
CA TYR A 110 9.06 -11.91 28.79
C TYR A 110 8.20 -10.83 28.14
N ALA A 111 8.37 -9.59 28.61
CA ALA A 111 7.68 -8.45 28.03
C ALA A 111 8.06 -8.29 26.55
N GLU A 112 7.05 -8.09 25.72
CA GLU A 112 7.20 -7.87 24.28
C GLU A 112 6.75 -6.43 23.95
N PRO A 113 7.66 -5.44 24.08
CA PRO A 113 7.38 -4.08 23.69
C PRO A 113 7.48 -3.94 22.16
N TYR A 114 6.41 -3.45 21.55
CA TYR A 114 6.37 -3.06 20.15
C TYR A 114 6.29 -1.54 20.03
N PHE A 115 7.09 -0.96 19.14
CA PHE A 115 7.09 0.48 18.88
C PHE A 115 6.33 0.75 17.59
N VAL A 116 5.23 1.50 17.69
CA VAL A 116 4.42 1.88 16.53
C VAL A 116 5.02 3.14 15.93
N LEU A 117 5.43 3.07 14.67
CA LEU A 117 6.05 4.19 13.97
C LEU A 117 5.00 5.26 13.59
N PRO A 118 5.41 6.53 13.38
CA PRO A 118 4.48 7.61 13.00
C PRO A 118 3.72 7.36 11.70
N ASN A 119 4.29 6.60 10.76
CA ASN A 119 3.67 6.19 9.49
C ASN A 119 2.89 4.88 9.60
N GLU A 120 2.68 4.34 10.80
CA GLU A 120 1.94 3.09 11.03
C GLU A 120 0.63 3.37 11.77
N SER A 121 -0.33 2.46 11.61
CA SER A 121 -1.51 2.36 12.47
C SER A 121 -1.55 0.96 13.06
N ALA A 122 -1.68 0.86 14.37
CA ALA A 122 -1.72 -0.42 15.07
C ALA A 122 -3.12 -0.72 15.60
N PHE A 123 -3.50 -1.99 15.56
CA PHE A 123 -4.78 -2.51 16.04
C PHE A 123 -4.52 -3.73 16.91
N TYR A 124 -5.05 -3.78 18.13
CA TYR A 124 -4.90 -4.98 18.97
C TYR A 124 -6.22 -5.71 19.13
N ILE A 125 -6.25 -6.97 18.72
CA ILE A 125 -7.44 -7.83 18.74
C ILE A 125 -7.23 -8.89 19.81
N PRO A 126 -8.00 -8.90 20.90
CA PRO A 126 -7.88 -9.94 21.93
C PRO A 126 -8.36 -11.30 21.40
N ASP A 127 -7.58 -12.35 21.64
CA ASP A 127 -7.92 -13.73 21.22
C ASP A 127 -8.68 -14.52 22.31
N VAL A 128 -8.77 -13.96 23.53
CA VAL A 128 -9.47 -14.56 24.68
C VAL A 128 -10.70 -13.72 25.08
N GLY A 129 -11.89 -14.34 25.17
CA GLY A 129 -13.14 -13.62 25.50
C GLY A 129 -14.44 -14.36 25.14
N ALA A 130 -15.58 -13.70 25.37
CA ALA A 130 -16.92 -14.24 25.04
C ALA A 130 -17.15 -14.24 23.52
N ASN A 131 -17.17 -15.43 22.93
CA ASN A 131 -17.05 -15.60 21.47
C ASN A 131 -18.37 -15.80 20.71
N LYS A 132 -19.56 -15.74 21.33
CA LYS A 132 -20.82 -16.09 20.64
C LYS A 132 -21.68 -14.90 20.18
N ASP A 133 -21.89 -13.90 21.02
CA ASP A 133 -22.81 -12.78 20.67
C ASP A 133 -22.07 -11.61 19.98
N SER A 134 -20.75 -11.52 20.16
CA SER A 134 -19.87 -10.48 19.59
C SER A 134 -19.16 -10.90 18.30
N GLN A 135 -19.30 -12.17 17.88
CA GLN A 135 -18.57 -12.72 16.73
C GLN A 135 -19.05 -12.17 15.40
N ALA A 136 -20.32 -11.76 15.30
CA ALA A 136 -20.86 -11.11 14.10
C ALA A 136 -20.26 -9.72 13.83
N GLN A 137 -19.70 -9.07 14.86
CA GLN A 137 -18.98 -7.79 14.76
C GLN A 137 -17.46 -7.97 14.70
N PHE A 138 -16.95 -9.19 14.93
CA PHE A 138 -15.52 -9.47 14.91
C PHE A 138 -14.97 -9.24 13.50
N GLY A 139 -14.13 -8.22 13.38
CA GLY A 139 -13.59 -7.79 12.10
C GLY A 139 -14.49 -6.85 11.31
N SER A 140 -15.53 -6.22 11.88
CA SER A 140 -16.19 -5.09 11.21
C SER A 140 -15.29 -3.85 11.21
N GLU A 141 -15.56 -2.89 10.32
CA GLU A 141 -14.82 -1.62 10.27
C GLU A 141 -14.92 -0.86 11.61
N GLU A 142 -16.09 -0.87 12.21
CA GLU A 142 -16.36 -0.24 13.51
C GLU A 142 -15.60 -0.93 14.65
N TYR A 143 -15.50 -2.27 14.61
CA TYR A 143 -14.72 -3.03 15.58
C TYR A 143 -13.24 -2.71 15.47
N LEU A 144 -12.69 -2.64 14.25
CA LEU A 144 -11.29 -2.25 14.03
C LEU A 144 -11.05 -0.80 14.47
N LYS A 145 -11.98 0.11 14.20
CA LYS A 145 -11.89 1.51 14.65
C LYS A 145 -11.84 1.62 16.17
N ALA A 146 -12.61 0.78 16.89
CA ALA A 146 -12.63 0.76 18.35
C ALA A 146 -11.34 0.19 18.98
N ASN A 147 -10.63 -0.69 18.27
CA ASN A 147 -9.41 -1.36 18.75
C ASN A 147 -8.11 -0.71 18.24
N LYS A 148 -8.19 0.52 17.73
CA LYS A 148 -7.04 1.28 17.22
C LYS A 148 -6.18 1.79 18.38
N ILE A 149 -4.86 1.63 18.26
CA ILE A 149 -3.88 2.05 19.25
C ILE A 149 -3.32 3.44 18.90
N ALA A 150 -3.41 4.38 19.83
CA ALA A 150 -2.78 5.70 19.72
C ALA A 150 -1.38 5.78 20.36
N ALA A 151 -0.95 4.75 21.11
CA ALA A 151 0.29 4.75 21.85
C ALA A 151 1.52 4.44 20.96
N LYS A 152 2.61 5.21 21.15
CA LYS A 152 3.89 5.02 20.44
C LYS A 152 4.66 3.76 20.86
N ARG A 153 4.33 3.20 22.03
CA ARG A 153 4.88 1.95 22.55
C ARG A 153 3.76 1.13 23.16
N PHE A 154 3.56 -0.08 22.66
CA PHE A 154 2.56 -1.03 23.12
C PHE A 154 3.25 -2.27 23.70
N ILE A 155 2.75 -2.80 24.82
CA ILE A 155 3.26 -4.05 25.38
C ILE A 155 2.22 -5.12 25.09
N ILE A 156 2.60 -6.13 24.30
CA ILE A 156 1.71 -7.23 23.96
C ILE A 156 1.49 -8.04 25.24
N PRO A 157 0.23 -8.20 25.70
CA PRO A 157 -0.06 -8.99 26.88
C PRO A 157 0.03 -10.48 26.54
N HIS A 158 0.57 -11.27 27.46
CA HIS A 158 0.62 -12.72 27.35
C HIS A 158 -0.34 -13.39 28.35
N THR A 159 -0.77 -14.59 28.02
CA THR A 159 -1.54 -15.50 28.87
C THR A 159 -0.82 -16.82 29.01
N LYS A 160 -1.01 -17.47 30.15
CA LYS A 160 -0.47 -18.80 30.42
C LYS A 160 -1.35 -19.86 29.79
N LEU A 161 -0.75 -20.74 28.99
CA LEU A 161 -1.39 -21.93 28.43
C LEU A 161 -1.08 -23.13 29.32
N GLU A 162 -2.05 -23.54 30.14
CA GLU A 162 -1.88 -24.64 31.08
C GLU A 162 -1.73 -25.99 30.37
N ASN A 163 -0.86 -26.87 30.90
CA ASN A 163 -0.61 -28.24 30.42
C ASN A 163 -0.15 -28.34 28.95
N SER A 164 0.47 -27.28 28.43
CA SER A 164 0.95 -27.21 27.04
C SER A 164 2.28 -27.96 26.78
N GLY A 165 3.04 -28.29 27.83
CA GLY A 165 4.25 -29.12 27.75
C GLY A 165 4.20 -30.32 28.70
N LEU A 166 5.09 -31.30 28.49
CA LEU A 166 5.14 -32.54 29.28
C LEU A 166 5.28 -32.29 30.80
N PHE A 167 5.95 -31.20 31.19
CA PHE A 167 6.15 -30.78 32.58
C PHE A 167 6.25 -29.25 32.77
N SER A 168 5.79 -28.45 31.81
CA SER A 168 5.89 -26.99 31.86
C SER A 168 4.70 -26.32 31.18
N ASN A 169 4.31 -25.15 31.69
CA ASN A 169 3.35 -24.27 31.04
C ASN A 169 4.10 -23.29 30.15
N PHE A 170 3.52 -22.93 29.01
CA PHE A 170 4.04 -21.92 28.11
C PHE A 170 3.20 -20.64 28.17
N TYR A 171 3.83 -19.49 27.96
CA TYR A 171 3.18 -18.20 27.79
C TYR A 171 2.97 -17.92 26.30
N VAL A 172 1.77 -17.49 25.95
CA VAL A 172 1.34 -17.18 24.58
C VAL A 172 0.70 -15.80 24.54
N PRO A 173 0.72 -15.07 23.42
CA PRO A 173 0.04 -13.78 23.32
C PRO A 173 -1.45 -13.92 23.63
N ALA A 174 -2.00 -13.00 24.43
CA ALA A 174 -3.43 -12.94 24.76
C ALA A 174 -4.28 -12.30 23.65
N GLY A 175 -3.63 -11.87 22.57
CA GLY A 175 -4.23 -11.27 21.39
C GLY A 175 -3.19 -10.92 20.35
N ARG A 176 -3.65 -10.41 19.22
CA ARG A 176 -2.84 -10.12 18.03
C ARG A 176 -2.74 -8.63 17.78
N LEU A 177 -1.52 -8.17 17.59
CA LEU A 177 -1.21 -6.82 17.15
C LEU A 177 -1.15 -6.80 15.62
N ILE A 178 -2.00 -6.02 14.96
CA ILE A 178 -2.01 -5.84 13.51
C ILE A 178 -1.48 -4.45 13.18
N ILE A 179 -0.45 -4.40 12.34
CA ILE A 179 0.20 -3.16 11.89
C ILE A 179 -0.19 -2.88 10.44
N VAL A 180 -0.70 -1.68 10.21
CA VAL A 180 -0.99 -1.14 8.88
C VAL A 180 0.04 -0.06 8.55
N ASP A 181 0.81 -0.30 7.49
CA ASP A 181 1.73 0.68 6.93
C ASP A 181 0.97 1.71 6.09
N ARG A 182 1.16 2.99 6.38
CA ARG A 182 0.52 4.14 5.70
C ARG A 182 1.47 4.91 4.81
N THR A 183 2.66 4.37 4.52
CA THR A 183 3.62 5.00 3.63
C THR A 183 2.97 5.32 2.28
N PRO A 184 3.05 6.59 1.79
CA PRO A 184 2.47 6.97 0.51
C PRO A 184 3.03 6.14 -0.64
N TYR A 185 2.17 5.82 -1.58
CA TYR A 185 2.50 5.10 -2.80
C TYR A 185 2.52 6.07 -3.98
N ASN A 186 3.57 6.02 -4.78
CA ASN A 186 3.66 6.74 -6.05
C ASN A 186 4.25 5.80 -7.10
N ARG A 187 3.59 5.71 -8.25
CA ARG A 187 4.00 4.80 -9.32
C ARG A 187 3.62 5.29 -10.69
N GLU A 188 4.47 4.93 -11.64
CA GLU A 188 4.26 5.14 -13.07
C GLU A 188 4.27 3.79 -13.78
N TRP A 189 3.13 3.46 -14.38
CA TRP A 189 2.88 2.27 -15.19
C TRP A 189 3.04 2.64 -16.66
N VAL A 190 4.23 2.46 -17.21
CA VAL A 190 4.56 2.81 -18.61
C VAL A 190 5.20 1.63 -19.34
N GLY A 191 5.25 1.72 -20.66
CA GLY A 191 5.85 0.68 -21.51
C GLY A 191 7.32 0.91 -21.84
N SER A 192 7.82 2.13 -21.63
CA SER A 192 9.21 2.50 -21.90
C SER A 192 10.19 1.83 -20.93
N HIS A 193 11.35 1.43 -21.43
CA HIS A 193 12.44 0.89 -20.61
C HIS A 193 13.22 2.00 -19.88
N GLU A 194 13.18 3.22 -20.40
CA GLU A 194 13.94 4.38 -19.89
C GLU A 194 13.09 5.35 -19.06
N ARG A 195 11.76 5.14 -19.02
CA ARG A 195 10.84 5.92 -18.18
C ARG A 195 10.03 4.99 -17.29
N GLY A 196 9.49 5.57 -16.22
CA GLY A 196 8.63 4.88 -15.28
C GLY A 196 9.34 4.35 -14.06
N THR A 197 8.57 3.69 -13.21
CA THR A 197 9.04 3.14 -11.93
C THR A 197 9.52 1.69 -12.01
N SER A 198 9.41 1.06 -13.18
CA SER A 198 9.74 -0.33 -13.44
C SER A 198 10.39 -0.45 -14.80
N ILE A 199 11.33 -1.39 -14.93
CA ILE A 199 12.03 -1.71 -16.18
C ILE A 199 11.14 -2.56 -17.12
N ARG A 200 10.07 -3.13 -16.57
CA ARG A 200 9.14 -3.99 -17.30
C ARG A 200 8.11 -3.15 -18.05
N ASN A 201 7.62 -3.67 -19.17
CA ASN A 201 6.49 -3.07 -19.86
C ASN A 201 5.22 -3.25 -19.01
N GLU A 202 4.78 -2.16 -18.39
CA GLU A 202 3.59 -2.10 -17.54
C GLU A 202 2.52 -1.17 -18.11
N SER A 203 2.67 -0.80 -19.37
CA SER A 203 1.64 -0.06 -20.10
C SER A 203 0.32 -0.82 -20.14
N PHE A 204 -0.75 -0.10 -20.42
CA PHE A 204 -2.09 -0.66 -20.55
C PHE A 204 -2.42 -0.85 -22.03
N PRO A 205 -2.35 -2.10 -22.54
CA PRO A 205 -2.80 -2.40 -23.89
C PRO A 205 -4.34 -2.39 -23.91
N CYS A 206 -4.89 -1.44 -24.65
CA CYS A 206 -6.32 -1.30 -24.90
C CYS A 206 -6.59 -1.33 -26.42
N GLN A 207 -7.86 -1.41 -26.78
CA GLN A 207 -8.28 -1.41 -28.18
C GLN A 207 -9.28 -0.26 -28.41
N SER A 208 -9.17 0.46 -29.52
CA SER A 208 -10.19 1.43 -29.93
C SER A 208 -11.44 0.74 -30.48
N LYS A 209 -12.51 1.51 -30.70
CA LYS A 209 -13.75 1.02 -31.32
C LYS A 209 -13.53 0.35 -32.69
N GLU A 210 -12.55 0.82 -33.46
CA GLU A 210 -12.20 0.27 -34.79
C GLU A 210 -11.31 -0.96 -34.72
N GLY A 211 -10.90 -1.39 -33.53
CA GLY A 211 -10.04 -2.54 -33.35
C GLY A 211 -8.54 -2.23 -33.34
N LEU A 212 -8.14 -0.95 -33.30
CA LEU A 212 -6.74 -0.56 -33.26
C LEU A 212 -6.17 -0.70 -31.85
N THR A 213 -4.98 -1.30 -31.73
CA THR A 213 -4.30 -1.44 -30.45
C THR A 213 -3.66 -0.10 -30.05
N ILE A 214 -3.95 0.34 -28.83
CA ILE A 214 -3.42 1.55 -28.22
C ILE A 214 -2.78 1.15 -26.90
N SER A 215 -1.54 1.55 -26.67
CA SER A 215 -0.85 1.39 -25.40
C SER A 215 -0.75 2.73 -24.70
N VAL A 216 -1.16 2.78 -23.43
CA VAL A 216 -1.20 4.01 -22.63
C VAL A 216 -0.46 3.84 -21.32
N GLY A 217 0.19 4.91 -20.87
CA GLY A 217 0.92 4.97 -19.59
C GLY A 217 0.19 5.81 -18.55
N ILE A 218 0.18 5.36 -17.30
CA ILE A 218 -0.52 6.03 -16.18
C ILE A 218 0.43 6.33 -15.04
N ALA A 219 0.35 7.53 -14.49
CA ALA A 219 0.95 7.92 -13.21
C ALA A 219 -0.16 7.95 -12.15
N ILE A 220 0.12 7.39 -10.98
CA ILE A 220 -0.83 7.37 -9.88
C ILE A 220 -0.10 7.51 -8.55
N ALA A 221 -0.65 8.32 -7.66
CA ALA A 221 -0.23 8.38 -6.27
C ALA A 221 -1.44 8.24 -5.35
N ALA A 222 -1.23 7.54 -4.25
CA ALA A 222 -2.26 7.26 -3.27
C ALA A 222 -1.66 7.06 -1.87
N SER A 223 -2.49 7.30 -0.86
CA SER A 223 -2.10 7.15 0.54
C SER A 223 -3.24 6.57 1.37
N VAL A 224 -2.91 5.98 2.51
CA VAL A 224 -3.89 5.48 3.48
C VAL A 224 -3.84 6.37 4.71
N PHE A 225 -4.85 7.22 4.88
CA PHE A 225 -4.95 8.02 6.10
C PHE A 225 -5.31 7.17 7.31
N GLU A 226 -4.94 7.69 8.48
CA GLU A 226 -5.15 7.01 9.76
C GLU A 226 -6.62 6.71 10.08
N GLU A 227 -7.52 7.51 9.53
CA GLU A 227 -8.97 7.35 9.69
C GLU A 227 -9.51 6.21 8.82
N ASN A 228 -8.85 5.96 7.69
CA ASN A 228 -9.24 4.96 6.69
C ASN A 228 -8.50 3.62 6.86
N SER A 229 -7.47 3.56 7.72
CA SER A 229 -6.72 2.32 7.99
C SER A 229 -7.56 1.14 8.49
N PRO A 230 -8.64 1.31 9.30
CA PRO A 230 -9.51 0.18 9.67
C PRO A 230 -10.22 -0.41 8.46
N LYS A 231 -10.69 0.44 7.55
CA LYS A 231 -11.39 0.06 6.32
C LYS A 231 -10.49 -0.65 5.33
N PHE A 232 -9.27 -0.14 5.17
CA PHE A 232 -8.23 -0.78 4.37
C PHE A 232 -7.91 -2.18 4.90
N LEU A 233 -7.68 -2.30 6.21
CA LEU A 233 -7.39 -3.57 6.85
C LEU A 233 -8.55 -4.56 6.71
N TYR A 234 -9.79 -4.11 6.89
CA TYR A 234 -10.97 -4.95 6.68
C TYR A 234 -11.04 -5.52 5.26
N ARG A 235 -10.73 -4.70 4.25
CA ARG A 235 -10.89 -5.09 2.86
C ARG A 235 -9.78 -6.01 2.34
N PHE A 236 -8.54 -5.78 2.74
CA PHE A 236 -7.37 -6.47 2.20
C PHE A 236 -6.75 -7.49 3.16
N GLY A 237 -7.09 -7.40 4.45
CA GLY A 237 -6.65 -8.31 5.49
C GLY A 237 -5.16 -8.20 5.81
N VAL A 238 -4.68 -9.23 6.51
CA VAL A 238 -3.29 -9.39 6.92
C VAL A 238 -2.55 -10.39 6.05
N LYS A 239 -1.23 -10.27 6.00
CA LYS A 239 -0.38 -11.31 5.43
C LYS A 239 -0.43 -12.55 6.34
N PRO A 240 -0.50 -13.76 5.77
CA PRO A 240 -0.39 -14.97 6.56
C PRO A 240 1.00 -15.04 7.21
N PRO A 241 1.12 -15.63 8.41
CA PRO A 241 2.41 -15.80 9.05
C PRO A 241 3.28 -16.75 8.22
N GLU A 242 4.57 -16.46 8.12
CA GLU A 242 5.51 -17.28 7.37
C GLU A 242 5.90 -18.53 8.16
N GLY A 243 5.90 -19.69 7.52
CA GLY A 243 6.32 -20.96 8.11
C GLY A 243 5.24 -22.04 8.16
N ASP A 244 5.57 -23.14 8.83
CA ASP A 244 4.68 -24.28 8.98
C ASP A 244 3.62 -24.01 10.06
N ARG A 245 2.35 -23.94 9.65
CA ARG A 245 1.20 -23.65 10.52
C ARG A 245 0.92 -24.72 11.56
N THR A 246 1.63 -25.86 11.53
CA THR A 246 1.57 -26.89 12.57
C THR A 246 2.52 -26.61 13.73
N LYS A 247 3.50 -25.71 13.55
CA LYS A 247 4.43 -25.33 14.62
C LYS A 247 3.76 -24.35 15.58
N PRO A 248 3.93 -24.52 16.90
CA PRO A 248 3.47 -23.54 17.90
C PRO A 248 3.99 -22.13 17.60
N GLU A 249 5.21 -22.08 17.06
CA GLU A 249 5.89 -20.89 16.59
C GLU A 249 5.26 -20.22 15.34
N VAL A 250 4.19 -20.71 14.78
CA VAL A 250 3.47 -19.99 13.71
C VAL A 250 2.04 -19.72 14.15
N ILE A 251 1.48 -20.60 14.98
CA ILE A 251 0.14 -20.51 15.55
C ILE A 251 0.01 -19.29 16.47
N PHE A 252 1.01 -19.04 17.31
CA PHE A 252 0.92 -18.02 18.36
C PHE A 252 1.46 -16.65 17.95
N THR A 253 1.69 -16.40 16.66
CA THR A 253 2.31 -15.16 16.14
C THR A 253 1.66 -13.94 16.78
N SER A 254 2.44 -13.10 17.45
CA SER A 254 1.94 -11.94 18.20
C SER A 254 1.64 -10.74 17.29
N VAL A 255 2.47 -10.54 16.27
CA VAL A 255 2.42 -9.38 15.36
C VAL A 255 2.10 -9.82 13.94
N PHE A 256 1.08 -9.20 13.35
CA PHE A 256 0.67 -9.37 11.96
C PHE A 256 0.84 -8.06 11.20
N HIS A 257 1.29 -8.14 9.96
CA HIS A 257 1.36 -6.99 9.08
C HIS A 257 0.20 -7.06 8.08
N SER A 258 -0.43 -5.91 7.82
CA SER A 258 -1.37 -5.77 6.72
C SER A 258 -0.68 -6.05 5.38
N ARG A 259 -1.47 -6.28 4.33
CA ARG A 259 -0.93 -6.12 2.98
C ARG A 259 -0.40 -4.70 2.81
N SER A 260 0.72 -4.55 2.11
CA SER A 260 1.27 -3.22 1.86
C SER A 260 0.43 -2.49 0.81
N LEU A 261 0.41 -1.16 0.87
CA LEU A 261 -0.27 -0.36 -0.15
C LEU A 261 0.29 -0.66 -1.53
N THR A 262 1.60 -0.88 -1.65
CA THR A 262 2.25 -1.27 -2.92
C THR A 262 1.65 -2.56 -3.51
N GLU A 263 1.50 -3.60 -2.70
CA GLU A 263 0.95 -4.89 -3.15
C GLU A 263 -0.51 -4.75 -3.64
N VAL A 264 -1.31 -3.97 -2.92
CA VAL A 264 -2.71 -3.71 -3.28
C VAL A 264 -2.81 -2.87 -4.54
N MET A 265 -1.96 -1.84 -4.66
CA MET A 265 -1.94 -0.92 -5.78
C MET A 265 -1.49 -1.60 -7.07
N ASP A 266 -0.38 -2.35 -7.04
CA ASP A 266 0.16 -3.04 -8.20
C ASP A 266 -0.65 -4.28 -8.61
N GLY A 267 -1.46 -4.81 -7.70
CA GLY A 267 -2.36 -5.93 -7.96
C GLY A 267 -3.78 -5.48 -8.36
N VAL A 268 -4.65 -5.35 -7.37
CA VAL A 268 -6.10 -5.18 -7.58
C VAL A 268 -6.42 -3.82 -8.17
N VAL A 269 -5.79 -2.75 -7.68
CA VAL A 269 -6.09 -1.39 -8.16
C VAL A 269 -5.60 -1.20 -9.58
N ARG A 270 -4.36 -1.59 -9.91
CA ARG A 270 -3.82 -1.52 -11.28
C ARG A 270 -4.76 -2.19 -12.29
N ASN A 271 -5.22 -3.41 -12.00
CA ASN A 271 -6.15 -4.13 -12.88
C ASN A 271 -7.49 -3.39 -13.04
N LYS A 272 -7.98 -2.76 -11.97
CA LYS A 272 -9.21 -1.97 -12.01
C LYS A 272 -9.04 -0.69 -12.84
N VAL A 273 -7.94 0.03 -12.68
CA VAL A 273 -7.61 1.23 -13.46
C VAL A 273 -7.48 0.85 -14.93
N GLN A 274 -6.74 -0.21 -15.26
CA GLN A 274 -6.60 -0.71 -16.63
C GLN A 274 -7.97 -1.03 -17.26
N ALA A 275 -8.85 -1.72 -16.53
CA ALA A 275 -10.20 -2.04 -17.02
C ALA A 275 -11.04 -0.78 -17.30
N LEU A 276 -10.95 0.25 -16.44
CA LEU A 276 -11.66 1.52 -16.63
C LEU A 276 -11.11 2.29 -17.83
N VAL A 277 -9.78 2.40 -17.95
CA VAL A 277 -9.12 3.06 -19.07
C VAL A 277 -9.48 2.38 -20.39
N CYS A 278 -9.37 1.05 -20.47
CA CYS A 278 -9.70 0.33 -21.70
C CYS A 278 -11.19 0.40 -22.05
N LYS A 279 -12.09 0.49 -21.06
CA LYS A 279 -13.52 0.72 -21.31
C LYS A 279 -13.78 2.06 -22.01
N GLU A 280 -13.07 3.12 -21.61
CA GLU A 280 -13.21 4.43 -22.26
C GLU A 280 -12.67 4.43 -23.69
N PHE A 281 -11.56 3.72 -23.97
CA PHE A 281 -11.00 3.63 -25.32
C PHE A 281 -11.81 2.72 -26.26
N THR A 282 -12.33 1.59 -25.76
CA THR A 282 -13.12 0.64 -26.59
C THR A 282 -14.44 1.21 -27.08
N THR A 283 -14.97 2.24 -26.41
CA THR A 283 -16.23 2.90 -26.79
C THR A 283 -16.03 4.09 -27.74
N ARG A 284 -14.79 4.55 -27.90
CA ARG A 284 -14.43 5.74 -28.69
C ARG A 284 -13.65 5.37 -29.94
N SER A 285 -13.77 6.22 -30.95
CA SER A 285 -12.87 6.12 -32.09
C SER A 285 -11.44 6.44 -31.68
N PHE A 286 -10.49 5.98 -32.49
CA PHE A 286 -9.08 6.31 -32.31
C PHE A 286 -8.84 7.83 -32.17
N ASP A 287 -9.36 8.62 -33.12
CA ASP A 287 -9.17 10.08 -33.14
C ASP A 287 -9.85 10.74 -31.93
N ASP A 288 -11.03 10.24 -31.53
CA ASP A 288 -11.73 10.73 -30.35
C ASP A 288 -11.00 10.40 -29.05
N GLY A 289 -10.40 9.22 -28.95
CA GLY A 289 -9.59 8.81 -27.79
C GLY A 289 -8.43 9.77 -27.54
N ASN A 290 -7.74 10.19 -28.60
CA ASN A 290 -6.65 11.15 -28.50
C ASN A 290 -7.17 12.57 -28.18
N ARG A 291 -8.19 13.04 -28.91
CA ARG A 291 -8.80 14.37 -28.76
C ARG A 291 -9.44 14.59 -27.39
N GLN A 292 -10.04 13.55 -26.81
CA GLN A 292 -10.77 13.58 -25.55
C GLN A 292 -9.96 12.98 -24.38
N SER A 293 -8.65 12.81 -24.53
CA SER A 293 -7.77 12.21 -23.52
C SER A 293 -7.88 12.84 -22.13
N ALA A 294 -8.07 14.15 -22.04
CA ALA A 294 -8.32 14.85 -20.78
C ALA A 294 -9.66 14.43 -20.14
N VAL A 295 -10.73 14.38 -20.94
CA VAL A 295 -12.08 13.98 -20.49
C VAL A 295 -12.10 12.52 -20.06
N ILE A 296 -11.39 11.64 -20.79
CA ILE A 296 -11.23 10.23 -20.42
C ILE A 296 -10.56 10.12 -19.06
N MET A 297 -9.49 10.88 -18.81
CA MET A 297 -8.80 10.82 -17.53
C MET A 297 -9.66 11.36 -16.38
N GLU A 298 -10.44 12.42 -16.59
CA GLU A 298 -11.36 12.95 -15.59
C GLU A 298 -12.41 11.91 -15.17
N GLU A 299 -13.00 11.19 -16.14
CA GLU A 299 -13.93 10.10 -15.87
C GLU A 299 -13.25 8.92 -15.16
N VAL A 300 -12.06 8.51 -15.62
CA VAL A 300 -11.29 7.45 -14.96
C VAL A 300 -10.96 7.85 -13.52
N GLN A 301 -10.49 9.07 -13.29
CA GLN A 301 -10.17 9.59 -11.96
C GLN A 301 -11.38 9.51 -11.04
N LYS A 302 -12.56 9.94 -11.49
CA LYS A 302 -13.80 9.88 -10.70
C LYS A 302 -14.17 8.45 -10.29
N HIS A 303 -14.07 7.50 -11.20
CA HIS A 303 -14.38 6.09 -10.92
C HIS A 303 -13.33 5.44 -10.01
N VAL A 304 -12.05 5.76 -10.21
CA VAL A 304 -10.94 5.27 -9.40
C VAL A 304 -11.04 5.83 -7.98
N ASP A 305 -11.22 7.14 -7.83
CA ASP A 305 -11.41 7.79 -6.52
C ASP A 305 -12.60 7.21 -5.75
N THR A 306 -13.75 7.03 -6.42
CA THR A 306 -14.93 6.39 -5.82
C THR A 306 -14.61 4.99 -5.30
N TYR A 307 -13.92 4.18 -6.11
CA TYR A 307 -13.53 2.83 -5.72
C TYR A 307 -12.52 2.85 -4.56
N MET A 308 -11.47 3.68 -4.64
CA MET A 308 -10.42 3.75 -3.63
C MET A 308 -10.97 4.20 -2.27
N LYS A 309 -11.84 5.22 -2.25
CA LYS A 309 -12.57 5.65 -1.04
C LYS A 309 -13.43 4.52 -0.46
N SER A 310 -14.03 3.69 -1.31
CA SER A 310 -14.82 2.53 -0.87
C SER A 310 -13.99 1.43 -0.18
N VAL A 311 -12.67 1.41 -0.40
CA VAL A 311 -11.75 0.41 0.18
C VAL A 311 -10.75 1.00 1.18
N GLY A 312 -10.91 2.26 1.57
CA GLY A 312 -10.06 2.91 2.58
C GLY A 312 -8.73 3.43 2.03
N ILE A 313 -8.63 3.68 0.72
CA ILE A 313 -7.45 4.30 0.10
C ILE A 313 -7.85 5.70 -0.39
N THR A 314 -6.98 6.69 -0.16
CA THR A 314 -7.16 8.05 -0.66
C THR A 314 -6.33 8.22 -1.92
N LEU A 315 -6.97 8.66 -3.00
CA LEU A 315 -6.28 9.00 -4.24
C LEU A 315 -5.70 10.42 -4.13
N ASP A 316 -4.40 10.56 -4.33
CA ASP A 316 -3.73 11.87 -4.35
C ASP A 316 -3.79 12.46 -5.76
N TYR A 317 -3.39 11.68 -6.77
CA TYR A 317 -3.58 12.02 -8.18
C TYR A 317 -3.58 10.78 -9.06
N VAL A 318 -4.18 10.90 -10.25
CA VAL A 318 -4.01 9.97 -11.38
C VAL A 318 -3.93 10.79 -12.66
N GLY A 319 -3.06 10.38 -13.58
CA GLY A 319 -2.86 11.10 -14.83
C GLY A 319 -2.14 10.27 -15.88
N TRP A 320 -2.03 10.81 -17.08
CA TRP A 320 -1.22 10.21 -18.14
C TRP A 320 0.27 10.40 -17.80
N ALA A 321 1.02 9.29 -17.77
CA ALA A 321 2.48 9.31 -17.58
C ALA A 321 3.25 9.30 -18.90
N ASP A 322 2.60 8.86 -19.98
CA ASP A 322 3.25 8.64 -21.27
C ASP A 322 2.41 9.16 -22.42
N THR A 323 3.06 9.35 -23.57
CA THR A 323 2.37 9.57 -24.84
C THR A 323 1.67 8.30 -25.28
N PHE A 324 0.56 8.44 -26.01
CA PHE A 324 -0.10 7.29 -26.61
C PHE A 324 0.84 6.57 -27.57
N MET A 325 1.11 5.30 -27.26
CA MET A 325 1.99 4.44 -28.03
C MET A 325 1.14 3.58 -28.95
N PHE A 326 1.50 3.55 -30.22
CA PHE A 326 0.78 2.84 -31.27
C PHE A 326 1.67 1.82 -31.96
N ASP A 327 1.05 0.86 -32.64
CA ASP A 327 1.80 -0.02 -33.54
C ASP A 327 2.55 0.81 -34.59
N HIS A 328 3.79 0.41 -34.91
CA HIS A 328 4.66 1.15 -35.81
C HIS A 328 3.99 1.46 -37.16
N ALA A 329 3.26 0.49 -37.74
CA ALA A 329 2.58 0.68 -39.02
C ALA A 329 1.45 1.70 -38.93
N VAL A 330 0.75 1.72 -37.79
CA VAL A 330 -0.34 2.67 -37.52
C VAL A 330 0.23 4.07 -37.31
N GLN A 331 1.32 4.21 -36.55
CA GLN A 331 2.00 5.49 -36.35
C GLN A 331 2.49 6.08 -37.67
N GLU A 332 3.08 5.28 -38.55
CA GLU A 332 3.55 5.75 -39.86
C GLU A 332 2.39 6.22 -40.74
N ALA A 333 1.28 5.48 -40.77
CA ALA A 333 0.09 5.86 -41.52
C ALA A 333 -0.54 7.16 -40.99
N ILE A 334 -0.60 7.35 -39.67
CA ILE A 334 -1.08 8.59 -39.03
C ILE A 334 -0.17 9.76 -39.39
N ASN A 335 1.15 9.59 -39.24
CA ASN A 335 2.13 10.62 -39.59
C ASN A 335 1.99 11.03 -41.06
N ARG A 336 1.82 10.05 -41.97
CA ARG A 336 1.62 10.30 -43.40
C ARG A 336 0.31 11.04 -43.69
N ARG A 337 -0.80 10.67 -43.03
CA ARG A 337 -2.09 11.36 -43.15
C ARG A 337 -2.03 12.79 -42.61
N TYR A 338 -1.30 13.01 -41.53
CA TYR A 338 -1.13 14.34 -40.95
C TYR A 338 -0.36 15.26 -41.91
N VAL A 339 0.77 14.78 -42.45
CA VAL A 339 1.54 15.50 -43.47
C VAL A 339 0.67 15.80 -44.69
N SER A 340 -0.06 14.80 -45.22
CA SER A 340 -0.91 15.03 -46.40
C SER A 340 -2.06 16.01 -46.16
N THR A 341 -2.59 16.07 -44.94
CA THR A 341 -3.64 17.03 -44.57
C THR A 341 -3.08 18.45 -44.46
N GLN A 342 -1.89 18.63 -43.87
CA GLN A 342 -1.20 19.91 -43.88
C GLN A 342 -0.86 20.34 -45.31
N ASP A 343 -0.33 19.44 -46.13
CA ASP A 343 0.00 19.71 -47.53
C ASP A 343 -1.23 20.14 -48.33
N LEU A 344 -2.40 19.53 -48.09
CA LEU A 344 -3.66 19.95 -48.71
C LEU A 344 -4.10 21.34 -48.24
N GLN A 345 -3.98 21.68 -46.96
CA GLN A 345 -4.29 23.01 -46.45
C GLN A 345 -3.33 24.08 -47.01
N ILE A 346 -2.05 23.75 -47.10
CA ILE A 346 -1.03 24.60 -47.73
C ILE A 346 -1.35 24.76 -49.22
N ALA A 347 -1.67 23.67 -49.94
CA ALA A 347 -2.05 23.74 -51.34
C ALA A 347 -3.33 24.58 -51.56
N GLN A 348 -4.33 24.47 -50.68
CA GLN A 348 -5.55 25.27 -50.75
C GLN A 348 -5.30 26.76 -50.46
N THR A 349 -4.45 27.09 -49.49
CA THR A 349 -4.09 28.47 -49.17
C THR A 349 -3.20 29.10 -50.24
N LEU A 350 -2.34 28.31 -50.89
CA LEU A 350 -1.48 28.75 -51.98
C LEU A 350 -2.17 28.71 -53.36
N ALA A 351 -3.31 28.02 -53.49
CA ALA A 351 -4.05 27.91 -54.75
C ALA A 351 -4.33 29.25 -55.46
N PRO A 352 -4.77 30.34 -54.78
CA PRO A 352 -4.99 31.63 -55.42
C PRO A 352 -3.69 32.36 -55.76
N HIS A 353 -2.57 31.96 -55.15
CA HIS A 353 -1.25 32.59 -55.34
C HIS A 353 -0.34 31.80 -56.29
N THR A 354 -0.81 30.68 -56.84
CA THR A 354 -0.02 29.77 -57.70
C THR A 354 0.67 30.47 -58.87
N SER A 355 -0.02 31.39 -59.56
CA SER A 355 0.56 32.15 -60.68
C SER A 355 1.67 33.10 -60.23
N THR A 356 1.49 33.79 -59.11
CA THR A 356 2.51 34.64 -58.47
C THR A 356 3.72 33.84 -57.99
N ILE A 357 3.49 32.68 -57.37
CA ILE A 357 4.54 31.79 -56.88
C ILE A 357 5.34 31.22 -58.06
N GLN A 358 4.67 30.81 -59.14
CA GLN A 358 5.33 30.38 -60.38
C GLN A 358 6.15 31.51 -61.01
N ALA A 359 5.64 32.74 -61.04
CA ALA A 359 6.36 33.90 -61.58
C ALA A 359 7.61 34.25 -60.74
N LEU A 360 7.49 34.23 -59.41
CA LEU A 360 8.61 34.45 -58.49
C LEU A 360 9.65 33.33 -58.58
N ALA A 361 9.23 32.07 -58.58
CA ALA A 361 10.12 30.92 -58.73
C ALA A 361 10.83 30.92 -60.11
N ALA A 362 10.12 31.28 -61.18
CA ALA A 362 10.73 31.46 -62.50
C ALA A 362 11.74 32.62 -62.51
N ALA A 363 11.40 33.76 -61.90
CA ALA A 363 12.31 34.90 -61.81
C ALA A 363 13.56 34.59 -60.96
N GLU A 364 13.41 33.82 -59.88
CA GLU A 364 14.50 33.41 -59.01
C GLU A 364 15.36 32.30 -59.64
N ALA A 365 14.74 31.34 -60.34
CA ALA A 365 15.46 30.39 -61.18
C ALA A 365 16.26 31.12 -62.25
N LEU A 366 15.67 32.08 -62.97
CA LEU A 366 16.37 32.90 -63.97
C LEU A 366 17.50 33.73 -63.36
N ARG A 367 17.32 34.33 -62.18
CA ARG A 367 18.39 35.02 -61.45
C ARG A 367 19.52 34.08 -61.03
N THR A 368 19.18 32.90 -60.54
CA THR A 368 20.15 31.91 -60.08
C THR A 368 20.91 31.31 -61.28
N PHE A 369 20.23 31.09 -62.40
CA PHE A 369 20.84 30.75 -63.69
C PHE A 369 21.74 31.88 -64.20
N ALA A 370 21.30 33.13 -64.17
CA ALA A 370 22.10 34.28 -64.59
C ALA A 370 23.35 34.46 -63.72
N ASN A 371 23.27 34.17 -62.41
CA ASN A 371 24.40 34.26 -61.49
C ASN A 371 25.34 33.03 -61.54
N LYS A 372 24.92 31.90 -62.12
CA LYS A 372 25.72 30.66 -62.20
C LYS A 372 26.09 30.24 -63.63
N SER A 373 25.63 30.93 -64.66
CA SER A 373 25.96 30.62 -66.04
C SER A 373 27.01 31.60 -66.57
N ASP A 374 28.25 31.13 -66.66
CA ASP A 374 29.33 31.76 -67.45
C ASP A 374 29.06 31.63 -68.97
N GLY A 375 27.82 31.89 -69.42
CA GLY A 375 27.45 31.89 -70.84
C GLY A 375 27.41 30.53 -71.53
N LYS A 376 27.37 29.40 -70.79
CA LYS A 376 27.17 28.06 -71.38
C LYS A 376 25.94 27.39 -70.78
N LEU A 377 25.06 26.89 -71.65
CA LEU A 377 23.89 26.11 -71.25
C LEU A 377 24.35 24.80 -70.58
N PRO A 378 23.93 24.51 -69.33
CA PRO A 378 24.21 23.23 -68.70
C PRO A 378 23.39 22.13 -69.37
N THR A 379 24.06 21.01 -69.69
CA THR A 379 23.45 19.83 -70.32
C THR A 379 22.64 18.96 -69.35
N SER A 380 22.55 19.33 -68.07
CA SER A 380 21.62 18.74 -67.12
C SER A 380 21.35 19.68 -65.94
N VAL A 381 20.06 19.84 -65.61
CA VAL A 381 19.58 20.54 -64.42
C VAL A 381 19.08 19.47 -63.45
N SER A 382 19.83 19.19 -62.39
CA SER A 382 19.37 18.26 -61.35
C SER A 382 18.43 18.98 -60.36
N LEU A 383 17.13 18.75 -60.52
CA LEU A 383 16.05 19.30 -59.69
C LEU A 383 15.73 18.37 -58.50
N TRP A 384 16.74 17.99 -57.73
CA TRP A 384 16.61 16.97 -56.66
C TRP A 384 15.80 17.41 -55.43
N TRP A 385 15.44 18.70 -55.34
CA TRP A 385 14.69 19.29 -54.23
C TRP A 385 13.22 19.57 -54.54
N LEU A 386 12.73 19.23 -55.74
CA LEU A 386 11.32 19.38 -56.10
C LEU A 386 10.59 18.04 -55.92
N PRO A 387 9.31 18.06 -55.47
CA PRO A 387 8.44 16.90 -55.54
C PRO A 387 8.45 16.33 -56.97
N SER A 388 8.50 15.00 -57.09
CA SER A 388 8.66 14.30 -58.38
C SER A 388 7.62 14.70 -59.44
N SER A 389 6.40 15.04 -59.02
CA SER A 389 5.32 15.52 -59.90
C SER A 389 5.61 16.84 -60.61
N LEU A 390 6.44 17.72 -60.04
CA LEU A 390 6.87 18.97 -60.67
C LEU A 390 8.09 18.76 -61.57
N SER A 391 8.97 17.81 -61.22
CA SER A 391 10.14 17.48 -62.04
C SER A 391 9.76 16.96 -63.43
N GLU A 392 8.66 16.20 -63.54
CA GLU A 392 8.15 15.69 -64.81
C GLU A 392 7.52 16.79 -65.68
N LEU A 393 6.87 17.77 -65.06
CA LEU A 393 6.28 18.93 -65.76
C LEU A 393 7.37 19.77 -66.45
N PHE A 394 8.48 20.03 -65.76
CA PHE A 394 9.61 20.78 -66.31
C PHE A 394 10.43 19.97 -67.32
N GLY A 395 10.59 18.66 -67.11
CA GLY A 395 11.27 17.77 -68.06
C GLY A 395 10.63 17.76 -69.46
N ASN A 396 9.30 17.93 -69.54
CA ASN A 396 8.58 18.03 -70.79
C ASN A 396 8.69 19.41 -71.47
N LEU A 397 8.93 20.49 -70.70
CA LEU A 397 9.09 21.85 -71.22
C LEU A 397 10.43 22.05 -71.95
N PHE A 398 11.48 21.33 -71.54
CA PHE A 398 12.82 21.43 -72.13
C PHE A 398 13.04 20.51 -73.34
N LYS A 399 12.11 19.59 -73.64
CA LYS A 399 12.18 18.70 -74.81
C LYS A 399 11.50 19.27 -76.08
N SER A 400 10.80 20.40 -75.98
CA SER A 400 10.02 20.99 -77.08
C SER A 400 10.70 22.19 -77.79
N GLY A 401 12.02 22.34 -77.67
CA GLY A 401 12.79 23.34 -78.43
C GLY A 401 13.00 22.94 -79.91
N PRO A 402 13.01 23.89 -80.85
CA PRO A 402 13.01 23.60 -82.29
C PRO A 402 14.33 22.97 -82.76
N THR A 403 14.21 21.93 -83.58
CA THR A 403 15.33 21.24 -84.27
C THR A 403 16.01 22.21 -85.25
N PRO A 404 17.35 22.39 -85.19
CA PRO A 404 18.04 23.29 -86.13
C PRO A 404 18.04 22.68 -87.54
N THR A 405 17.50 23.44 -88.48
CA THR A 405 17.52 23.17 -89.92
C THR A 405 18.94 23.39 -90.45
N GLN A 406 19.55 22.37 -91.05
CA GLN A 406 20.84 22.51 -91.73
C GLN A 406 20.67 23.23 -93.06
N VAL A 407 21.42 24.31 -93.26
CA VAL A 407 21.61 24.95 -94.56
C VAL A 407 23.08 24.76 -94.96
N LYS A 408 23.23 24.29 -96.21
CA LYS A 408 24.40 23.78 -96.94
C LYS A 408 25.79 24.31 -96.58
#